data_AF-A0A4Q3TB34-F1
#
_entry.id   AF-A0A4Q3TB34-F1
#
_cell.length_a   1.000
_cell.length_b   1.000
_cell.length_c   1.000
_cell.angle_alpha   90.00
_cell.angle_beta   90.00
_cell.angle_gamma   90.00
#
_symmetry.space_group_name_H-M   'P 1'
#
loop_
_entity.id
_entity.type
_entity.pdbx_description
1 polymer ?
#
loop_
_entity_poly.entity_id
_entity_poly.type
_entity_poly.pdbx_seq_one_letter_code
_entity_poly.pdbx_strand_id
1 'polypeptide(L)' 'MTYSAKEVFLTVQGEGGQAGRPAVFLRFAGCNLWSGREQDRATAVCSFCDTDFVGTDGGGG' A
#
# COMPACT_ATOMS: atom_id res chain seq x y z
N MET A 1 -4.51 4.22 20.93
CA MET A 1 -3.76 4.46 19.69
C MET A 1 -4.09 3.30 18.75
N THR A 2 -4.52 3.57 17.52
CA THR A 2 -5.04 2.55 16.60
C THR A 2 -4.41 2.74 15.22
N TYR A 3 -4.07 1.65 14.56
CA TYR A 3 -3.48 1.63 13.22
C TYR A 3 -4.44 0.94 12.26
N SER A 4 -4.52 1.44 11.03
CA SER A 4 -5.24 0.79 9.93
C SER A 4 -4.22 0.24 8.95
N ALA A 5 -4.05 -1.08 8.92
CA ALA A 5 -3.16 -1.78 8.01
C ALA A 5 -3.99 -2.51 6.95
N LYS A 6 -3.60 -2.42 5.68
CA LYS A 6 -4.24 -3.12 4.55
C LYS A 6 -3.77 -4.56 4.40
N GLU A 7 -2.49 -4.83 4.71
CA GLU A 7 -1.92 -6.17 4.65
C GLU A 7 -0.54 -6.20 5.31
N VAL A 8 -0.16 -7.39 5.79
CA VAL A 8 1.15 -7.70 6.35
C VAL A 8 1.63 -9.03 5.81
N PHE A 9 2.78 -9.03 5.12
CA PHE A 9 3.32 -10.23 4.50
C PHE A 9 4.85 -10.25 4.48
N LEU A 10 5.42 -11.46 4.55
CA LEU A 10 6.86 -11.69 4.43
C LEU A 10 7.21 -11.96 2.98
N THR A 11 8.14 -11.19 2.42
CA THR A 11 8.64 -11.37 1.05
C THR A 11 10.09 -10.89 0.94
N VAL A 12 10.59 -10.77 -0.28
CA VAL A 12 11.86 -10.12 -0.62
C VAL A 12 11.57 -8.74 -1.20
N GLN A 13 12.27 -7.70 -0.74
CA GLN A 13 12.17 -6.35 -1.29
C GLN A 13 12.52 -6.38 -2.79
N GLY A 14 11.61 -5.87 -3.63
CA GLY A 14 11.76 -5.83 -5.08
C GLY A 14 12.47 -4.58 -5.61
N GLU A 15 12.56 -3.53 -4.80
CA GLU A 15 12.97 -2.20 -5.28
C GLU A 15 14.10 -1.55 -4.46
N GLY A 16 14.75 -0.58 -5.10
CA GLY A 16 15.76 0.30 -4.49
C GLY A 16 17.05 -0.42 -4.08
N GLY A 17 17.87 0.25 -3.27
CA GLY A 17 19.18 -0.27 -2.83
C GLY A 17 19.12 -1.45 -1.85
N GLN A 18 17.92 -1.90 -1.47
CA GLN A 18 17.70 -3.09 -0.65
C GLN A 18 17.02 -4.23 -1.43
N ALA A 19 16.92 -4.11 -2.77
CA ALA A 19 16.38 -5.16 -3.61
C ALA A 19 17.09 -6.49 -3.35
N GLY A 20 16.33 -7.58 -3.22
CA GLY A 20 16.84 -8.91 -2.89
C GLY A 20 16.91 -9.23 -1.38
N ARG A 21 16.64 -8.28 -0.49
CA ARG A 21 16.63 -8.52 0.96
C ARG A 21 15.27 -9.02 1.47
N PRO A 22 15.23 -10.11 2.28
CA PRO A 22 14.00 -10.51 2.98
C PRO A 22 13.49 -9.43 3.93
N ALA A 23 12.20 -9.14 3.88
CA ALA A 23 11.54 -8.12 4.69
C ALA A 23 10.06 -8.45 4.95
N VAL A 24 9.57 -8.09 6.13
CA VAL A 24 8.14 -8.01 6.40
C VAL A 24 7.65 -6.67 5.86
N PHE A 25 6.68 -6.71 4.95
CA PHE A 25 5.97 -5.53 4.49
C PHE A 25 4.75 -5.30 5.39
N LEU A 26 4.64 -4.10 5.94
CA LEU A 26 3.47 -3.60 6.65
C LEU A 26 2.88 -2.47 5.81
N ARG A 27 1.78 -2.73 5.10
CA ARG A 27 1.11 -1.73 4.29
C ARG A 27 0.03 -1.04 5.11
N PHE A 28 0.14 0.26 5.31
CA PHE A 28 -0.93 1.05 5.91
C PHE A 28 -2.06 1.33 4.92
N ALA A 29 -3.28 1.45 5.43
CA ALA A 29 -4.46 1.80 4.64
C ALA A 29 -4.57 3.32 4.47
N GLY A 30 -4.95 3.75 3.25
CA GLY A 30 -5.19 5.15 2.89
C GLY A 30 -3.95 5.93 2.40
N CYS A 31 -4.21 6.96 1.59
CA CYS A 31 -3.21 7.88 1.04
C CYS A 31 -3.79 9.30 0.97
N ASN A 32 -2.95 10.33 1.10
CA ASN A 32 -3.34 11.73 1.00
C ASN A 32 -3.34 12.29 -0.44
N LEU A 33 -2.77 11.56 -1.41
CA LEU A 33 -2.65 12.01 -2.81
C LEU A 33 -3.66 11.34 -3.76
N TRP A 34 -4.26 10.23 -3.34
CA TRP A 34 -5.34 9.53 -4.05
C TRP A 34 -6.20 8.75 -3.03
N SER A 35 -7.51 8.72 -3.24
CA SER A 35 -8.45 8.01 -2.34
C SER A 35 -8.32 6.49 -2.41
N GLY A 36 -7.66 5.96 -3.45
CA GLY A 36 -7.63 4.53 -3.77
C GLY A 36 -8.86 4.04 -4.52
N ARG A 37 -9.84 4.91 -4.81
CA ARG A 37 -11.02 4.58 -5.63
C ARG A 37 -10.76 4.95 -7.09
N GLU A 38 -11.03 4.03 -8.00
CA GLU A 38 -10.79 4.22 -9.44
C GLU A 38 -11.56 5.43 -10.02
N GLN A 39 -12.77 5.67 -9.52
CA GLN A 39 -13.59 6.82 -9.92
C GLN A 39 -12.93 8.19 -9.64
N ASP A 40 -12.00 8.25 -8.67
CA ASP A 40 -11.31 9.49 -8.29
C ASP A 40 -9.93 9.60 -8.97
N ARG A 41 -9.43 8.53 -9.62
CA ARG A 41 -8.04 8.43 -10.13
C ARG A 41 -7.70 9.50 -11.16
N ALA A 42 -8.62 9.79 -12.09
CA ALA A 42 -8.37 10.72 -13.19
C ALA A 42 -8.13 12.17 -12.72
N THR A 43 -8.65 12.53 -11.55
CA THR A 43 -8.51 13.87 -10.94
C THR A 43 -7.61 13.88 -9.71
N ALA A 44 -7.01 12.74 -9.37
CA ALA A 44 -6.14 12.61 -8.20
C ALA A 44 -4.80 13.32 -8.40
N VAL A 45 -4.16 13.71 -7.29
CA VAL A 45 -2.78 14.23 -7.34
C VAL A 45 -1.82 13.12 -7.78
N CYS A 46 -2.04 11.89 -7.32
CA CYS A 46 -1.33 10.70 -7.78
C CYS A 46 -2.27 9.82 -8.63
N SER A 47 -2.11 9.84 -9.95
CA SER A 47 -3.00 9.11 -10.89
C SER A 47 -2.41 7.78 -11.40
N PHE A 48 -1.16 7.46 -11.07
CA PHE A 48 -0.40 6.33 -11.63
C PHE A 48 -0.19 5.17 -10.65
N CYS A 49 -0.78 5.22 -9.45
CA CYS A 49 -0.54 4.21 -8.41
C CYS A 49 -0.97 2.81 -8.85
N ASP A 50 -0.11 1.83 -8.62
CA ASP A 50 -0.27 0.41 -8.95
C ASP A 50 -0.70 -0.45 -7.74
N THR A 51 -0.95 0.19 -6.60
CA THR A 51 -1.12 -0.45 -5.30
C THR A 51 -2.57 -0.30 -4.81
N ASP A 52 -3.18 -1.40 -4.35
CA ASP A 52 -4.39 -1.34 -3.54
C ASP A 52 -4.03 -1.06 -2.07
N PHE A 53 -4.61 0.00 -1.51
CA PHE A 53 -4.42 0.44 -0.12
C PHE A 53 -5.74 0.81 0.57
N VAL A 54 -6.89 0.42 0.01
CA VAL A 54 -8.20 0.74 0.60
C VAL A 54 -8.64 -0.40 1.52
N GLY A 55 -8.99 -0.05 2.77
CA GLY A 55 -9.50 -1.00 3.75
C GLY A 55 -8.44 -1.71 4.58
N THR A 56 -8.88 -2.66 5.39
CA THR A 56 -8.10 -3.50 6.32
C THR A 56 -8.61 -4.93 6.21
N ASP A 57 -8.59 -5.46 5.00
CA ASP A 57 -9.18 -6.74 4.61
C ASP A 57 -8.15 -7.70 4.01
N GLY A 58 -6.87 -7.32 3.98
CA GLY A 58 -5.80 -8.16 3.48
C GLY A 58 -5.23 -9.09 4.54
N GLY A 59 -4.34 -9.98 4.11
CA GLY A 59 -3.72 -10.94 5.01
C GLY A 59 -2.91 -10.23 6.10
N GLY A 60 -3.23 -10.46 7.37
CA GLY A 60 -2.54 -9.83 8.50
C GLY A 60 -2.90 -8.35 8.76
N GLY A 61 -3.88 -7.78 8.03
CA GLY A 61 -4.33 -6.40 8.19
C GLY A 61 -5.68 -6.14 7.55
#